data_AF-A0A330M5S8-F1
#
_entry.id   AF-A0A330M5S8-F1
#
_cell.length_a   1.000
_cell.length_b   1.000
_cell.length_c   1.000
_cell.angle_alpha   90.00
_cell.angle_beta   90.00
_cell.angle_gamma   90.00
#
_symmetry.space_group_name_H-M   'P 1'
#
loop_
_entity.id
_entity.type
_entity.pdbx_description
1 polymer ?
#
loop_
_entity_poly.entity_id
_entity_poly.type
_entity_poly.pdbx_seq_one_letter_code
_entity_poly.pdbx_strand_id
1 'polypeptide(L)'
;MVVSANELNVHFSTISRELSRNAVNSEYDPEVAHELSMARKQTSTKANRRSTSTSTDEVIRKCLQLNWSPLAISLRIEVELEADDMLSHTTIYRRIEDDRRQGGTLYRQLPRYGKTR
;
A
#
# COMPACT_ATOMS: atom_id res chain seq x y z
N MET A 1 29.33 -13.77 -3.90
CA MET A 1 28.66 -15.08 -3.64
C MET A 1 27.79 -15.42 -4.85
N VAL A 2 28.02 -16.53 -5.56
CA VAL A 2 27.26 -16.88 -6.78
C VAL A 2 26.05 -17.72 -6.37
N VAL A 3 24.85 -17.15 -6.44
CA VAL A 3 23.61 -17.83 -6.07
C VAL A 3 23.18 -18.75 -7.21
N SER A 4 23.07 -20.07 -6.96
CA SER A 4 22.72 -21.07 -7.99
C SER A 4 21.24 -21.44 -7.95
N ALA A 5 20.59 -21.50 -9.13
CA ALA A 5 19.14 -21.74 -9.27
C ALA A 5 18.67 -23.08 -8.70
N ASN A 6 19.54 -24.08 -8.78
CA ASN A 6 19.29 -25.43 -8.32
C ASN A 6 19.24 -25.54 -6.78
N GLU A 7 20.01 -24.71 -6.08
CA GLU A 7 20.09 -24.72 -4.61
C GLU A 7 18.84 -24.09 -3.97
N LEU A 8 18.24 -23.12 -4.66
CA LEU A 8 17.05 -22.40 -4.20
C LEU A 8 15.74 -22.97 -4.77
N ASN A 9 15.80 -24.04 -5.55
CA ASN A 9 14.64 -24.65 -6.23
C ASN A 9 13.79 -23.62 -6.99
N VAL A 10 14.45 -22.69 -7.68
CA VAL A 10 13.81 -21.64 -8.50
C VAL A 10 14.28 -21.74 -9.94
N HIS A 11 13.45 -21.26 -10.85
CA HIS A 11 13.81 -21.23 -12.26
C HIS A 11 14.97 -20.25 -12.52
N PHE A 12 15.83 -20.54 -13.50
CA PHE A 12 16.99 -19.70 -13.85
C PHE A 12 16.60 -18.25 -14.15
N SER A 13 15.43 -18.04 -14.77
CA SER A 13 14.94 -16.70 -15.10
C SER A 13 14.59 -15.88 -13.85
N THR A 14 14.27 -16.53 -12.73
CA THR A 14 14.06 -15.86 -11.43
C THR A 14 15.37 -15.28 -10.93
N ILE A 15 16.45 -16.07 -10.91
CA ILE A 15 17.77 -15.59 -10.49
C ILE A 15 18.30 -14.51 -11.44
N SER A 16 18.17 -14.72 -12.74
CA SER A 16 18.60 -13.72 -13.73
C SER A 16 17.89 -12.38 -13.52
N ARG A 17 16.57 -12.38 -13.31
CA ARG A 17 15.80 -11.15 -13.02
C ARG A 17 16.14 -10.54 -11.68
N GLU A 18 16.47 -11.35 -10.68
CA GLU A 18 16.89 -10.85 -9.36
C GLU A 18 18.23 -10.15 -9.46
N LEU A 19 19.24 -10.82 -10.02
CA LEU A 19 20.57 -10.24 -10.25
C LEU A 19 20.50 -8.98 -11.11
N SER A 20 19.70 -8.96 -12.19
CA SER A 20 19.59 -7.78 -13.05
C SER A 20 18.99 -6.55 -12.35
N ARG A 21 18.22 -6.76 -11.28
CA ARG A 21 17.48 -5.69 -10.59
C ARG A 21 18.11 -5.28 -9.26
N ASN A 22 18.87 -6.18 -8.65
CA ASN A 22 19.32 -6.08 -7.26
C ASN A 22 20.83 -6.32 -7.06
N ALA A 23 21.60 -6.58 -8.12
CA ALA A 23 23.06 -6.61 -8.03
C ALA A 23 23.65 -5.20 -8.27
N VAL A 24 24.75 -4.89 -7.60
CA VAL A 24 25.52 -3.65 -7.78
C VAL A 24 26.91 -4.03 -8.24
N ASN A 25 27.41 -3.40 -9.31
CA ASN A 25 28.75 -3.68 -9.87
C ASN A 25 29.02 -5.17 -10.14
N SER A 26 27.98 -5.93 -10.54
CA SER A 26 28.03 -7.39 -10.75
C SER A 26 28.28 -8.23 -9.50
N GLU A 27 28.22 -7.63 -8.32
CA GLU A 27 28.26 -8.31 -7.03
C GLU A 27 26.84 -8.36 -6.42
N TYR A 28 26.51 -9.52 -5.85
CA TYR A 28 25.25 -9.71 -5.15
C TYR A 28 25.50 -9.68 -3.64
N ASP A 29 24.88 -8.70 -3.00
CA ASP A 29 24.79 -8.58 -1.56
C ASP A 29 23.30 -8.65 -1.16
N PRO A 30 22.88 -9.59 -0.31
CA PRO A 30 21.48 -9.73 0.12
C PRO A 30 20.91 -8.49 0.82
N GLU A 31 21.73 -7.76 1.58
CA GLU A 31 21.29 -6.55 2.31
C GLU A 31 21.03 -5.42 1.32
N VAL A 32 21.97 -5.18 0.42
CA VAL A 32 21.82 -4.17 -0.66
C VAL A 32 20.66 -4.54 -1.59
N ALA A 33 20.52 -5.81 -1.95
CA ALA A 33 19.42 -6.31 -2.77
C ALA A 33 18.05 -6.03 -2.11
N HIS A 34 17.96 -6.20 -0.79
CA HIS A 34 16.78 -5.88 -0.02
C HIS A 34 16.47 -4.38 -0.05
N GLU A 35 17.47 -3.54 0.20
CA GLU A 35 17.34 -2.08 0.15
C GLU A 35 16.88 -1.59 -1.24
N LEU A 36 17.48 -2.09 -2.31
CA LEU A 36 17.09 -1.77 -3.69
C LEU A 36 15.65 -2.18 -4.00
N SER A 37 15.25 -3.37 -3.54
CA SER A 37 13.87 -3.84 -3.66
C SER A 37 12.88 -2.94 -2.92
N MET A 38 13.23 -2.56 -1.69
CA MET A 38 12.42 -1.66 -0.86
C MET A 38 12.34 -0.25 -1.44
N ALA A 39 13.44 0.30 -1.94
CA ALA A 39 13.49 1.59 -2.61
C ALA A 39 12.63 1.61 -3.88
N ARG A 40 12.72 0.57 -4.73
CA ARG A 40 11.85 0.42 -5.91
C ARG A 40 10.38 0.29 -5.54
N LYS A 41 10.08 -0.42 -4.44
CA LYS A 41 8.71 -0.55 -3.93
C LYS A 41 8.15 0.78 -3.42
N GLN A 42 8.97 1.60 -2.75
CA GLN A 42 8.59 2.92 -2.25
C GLN A 42 8.41 3.95 -3.37
N THR A 43 9.29 3.94 -4.38
CA THR A 43 9.28 4.91 -5.49
C THR A 43 8.33 4.51 -6.63
N SER A 44 7.77 3.30 -6.62
CA SER A 44 6.79 2.86 -7.60
C SER A 44 5.60 3.83 -7.67
N THR A 45 5.14 4.12 -8.89
CA THR A 45 3.95 4.95 -9.15
C THR A 45 2.74 4.53 -8.29
N LYS A 46 2.55 3.21 -8.11
CA LYS A 46 1.49 2.66 -7.27
C LYS A 46 1.67 2.96 -5.78
N ALA A 47 2.90 3.07 -5.29
CA ALA A 47 3.18 3.47 -3.91
C ALA A 47 2.97 4.97 -3.70
N ASN A 48 3.44 5.79 -4.64
CA ASN A 48 3.23 7.24 -4.60
C ASN A 48 1.74 7.61 -4.67
N ARG A 49 0.95 7.00 -5.57
CA ARG A 49 -0.52 7.23 -5.59
C ARG A 49 -1.21 6.91 -4.27
N ARG A 50 -0.71 5.93 -3.50
CA ARG A 50 -1.29 5.57 -2.20
C ARG A 50 -1.03 6.64 -1.13
N SER A 51 0.09 7.35 -1.21
CA SER A 51 0.59 8.24 -0.16
C SER A 51 0.20 9.72 -0.32
N THR A 52 -0.16 10.18 -1.52
CA THR A 52 -0.07 11.63 -1.83
C THR A 52 -1.41 12.32 -2.05
N SER A 53 -2.54 11.62 -2.06
CA SER A 53 -3.83 12.27 -2.31
C SER A 53 -4.44 12.82 -1.02
N THR A 54 -3.87 13.92 -0.49
CA THR A 54 -4.41 14.69 0.65
C THR A 54 -5.91 14.96 0.48
N SER A 55 -6.34 15.21 -0.77
CA SER A 55 -7.74 15.38 -1.16
C SER A 55 -8.64 14.21 -0.72
N THR A 56 -8.23 12.96 -0.95
CA THR A 56 -9.07 11.82 -0.56
C THR A 56 -9.06 11.52 0.94
N ASP A 57 -8.00 11.90 1.67
CA ASP A 57 -8.02 11.77 3.13
C ASP A 57 -9.03 12.71 3.78
N GLU A 58 -9.19 13.91 3.24
CA GLU A 58 -10.25 14.83 3.65
C GLU A 58 -11.65 14.28 3.31
N VAL A 59 -11.81 13.68 2.13
CA VAL A 59 -13.07 13.02 1.75
C VAL A 59 -13.42 11.91 2.73
N ILE A 60 -12.47 11.03 3.06
CA ILE A 60 -12.68 9.96 4.05
C ILE A 60 -13.11 10.56 5.40
N ARG A 61 -12.40 11.58 5.90
CA ARG A 61 -12.74 12.26 7.17
C ARG A 61 -14.16 12.81 7.14
N LYS A 62 -14.53 13.56 6.10
CA LYS A 62 -15.86 14.17 5.95
C LYS A 62 -16.96 13.11 5.88
N CYS A 63 -16.76 12.05 5.09
CA CYS A 63 -17.76 11.00 4.98
C CYS A 63 -17.91 10.19 6.29
N LEU A 64 -16.82 9.93 7.02
CA LEU A 64 -16.90 9.28 8.33
C LEU A 64 -17.65 10.15 9.36
N GLN A 65 -17.48 11.47 9.34
CA GLN A 65 -18.27 12.40 10.16
C GLN A 65 -19.78 12.34 9.82
N LEU A 66 -20.12 12.06 8.57
CA LEU A 66 -21.50 11.82 8.11
C LEU A 66 -22.02 10.42 8.43
N ASN A 67 -21.30 9.62 9.23
CA ASN A 67 -21.65 8.25 9.61
C ASN A 67 -21.67 7.25 8.44
N TRP A 68 -20.93 7.52 7.36
CA TRP A 68 -20.85 6.59 6.24
C TRP A 68 -19.89 5.45 6.55
N SER A 69 -20.26 4.23 6.13
CA SER A 69 -19.36 3.09 6.23
C SER A 69 -18.27 3.16 5.15
N PRO A 70 -17.07 2.57 5.37
CA PRO A 70 -16.02 2.51 4.34
C PRO A 70 -16.47 1.92 3.00
N LEU A 71 -17.46 1.02 3.02
CA LEU A 71 -18.08 0.51 1.80
C LEU A 71 -18.89 1.60 1.07
N ALA A 72 -19.73 2.35 1.80
CA ALA A 72 -20.51 3.45 1.23
C ALA A 72 -19.60 4.56 0.66
N ILE A 73 -18.50 4.87 1.35
CA ILE A 73 -17.50 5.84 0.87
C ILE A 73 -16.89 5.38 -0.46
N SER A 74 -16.49 4.11 -0.55
CA SER A 74 -15.92 3.53 -1.77
C SER A 74 -16.88 3.60 -2.96
N LEU A 75 -18.15 3.24 -2.74
CA LEU A 75 -19.19 3.31 -3.77
C LEU A 75 -19.48 4.74 -4.21
N ARG A 76 -19.45 5.70 -3.28
CA ARG A 76 -19.67 7.11 -3.65
C ARG A 76 -18.51 7.67 -4.46
N ILE A 77 -17.28 7.40 -4.06
CA ILE A 77 -16.08 7.83 -4.76
C ILE A 77 -16.07 7.32 -6.20
N GLU A 78 -16.49 6.08 -6.42
CA GLU A 78 -16.63 5.49 -7.76
C GLU A 78 -17.63 6.24 -8.66
N VAL A 79 -18.62 6.92 -8.08
CA VAL A 79 -19.61 7.71 -8.82
C VAL A 79 -19.17 9.17 -9.02
N GLU A 80 -18.42 9.73 -8.07
CA GLU A 80 -18.14 11.18 -8.02
C GLU A 80 -16.73 11.60 -8.46
N LEU A 81 -15.76 10.68 -8.43
CA LEU A 81 -14.36 10.99 -8.72
C LEU A 81 -13.88 10.31 -10.00
N GLU A 82 -12.88 10.92 -10.63
CA GLU A 82 -12.15 10.36 -11.76
C GLU A 82 -11.41 9.07 -11.37
N ALA A 83 -11.16 8.20 -12.35
CA ALA A 83 -10.61 6.86 -12.13
C ALA A 83 -9.25 6.83 -11.40
N ASP A 84 -8.47 7.91 -11.45
CA ASP A 84 -7.15 7.97 -10.79
C ASP A 84 -7.23 8.25 -9.28
N ASP A 85 -8.40 8.68 -8.77
CA ASP A 85 -8.70 8.93 -7.35
C ASP A 85 -9.60 7.86 -6.71
N MET A 86 -9.90 6.78 -7.43
CA MET A 86 -10.71 5.68 -6.93
C MET A 86 -10.08 5.00 -5.71
N LEU A 87 -10.87 4.91 -4.63
CA LEU A 87 -10.49 4.21 -3.41
C LEU A 87 -11.37 3.00 -3.16
N SER A 88 -10.75 1.83 -3.07
CA SER A 88 -11.43 0.64 -2.56
C SER A 88 -11.70 0.77 -1.06
N HIS A 89 -12.78 0.15 -0.58
CA HIS A 89 -13.09 0.06 0.85
C HIS A 89 -11.92 -0.51 1.67
N THR A 90 -11.15 -1.46 1.12
CA THR A 90 -9.92 -1.99 1.76
C THR A 90 -8.83 -0.94 1.91
N THR A 91 -8.68 -0.03 0.95
CA THR A 91 -7.72 1.08 1.02
C THR A 91 -8.16 2.09 2.07
N ILE A 92 -9.46 2.40 2.15
CA ILE A 92 -10.03 3.26 3.19
C ILE A 92 -9.76 2.66 4.59
N TYR A 93 -10.01 1.36 4.79
CA TYR A 93 -9.69 0.69 6.05
C TYR A 93 -8.20 0.77 6.41
N ARG A 94 -7.31 0.58 5.44
CA ARG A 94 -5.86 0.72 5.66
C ARG A 94 -5.49 2.14 6.10
N ARG A 95 -6.03 3.17 5.45
CA ARG A 95 -5.80 4.58 5.83
C ARG A 95 -6.29 4.88 7.24
N ILE A 96 -7.46 4.35 7.61
CA ILE A 96 -8.00 4.49 8.98
C ILE A 96 -7.08 3.80 10.01
N GLU A 97 -6.54 2.64 9.67
CA GLU A 97 -5.60 1.92 10.54
C GLU A 97 -4.23 2.63 10.62
N ASP A 98 -3.76 3.21 9.52
CA ASP A 98 -2.53 4.01 9.51
C ASP A 98 -2.68 5.29 10.34
N ASP A 99 -3.82 5.99 10.25
CA ASP A 99 -4.19 7.11 11.13
C ASP A 99 -4.17 6.66 12.60
N ARG A 100 -4.79 5.51 12.92
CA ARG A 100 -4.78 4.95 14.28
C ARG A 100 -3.36 4.68 14.78
N ARG A 101 -2.47 4.14 13.94
CA ARG A 101 -1.06 3.88 14.30
C ARG A 101 -0.26 5.15 14.53
N GLN A 102 -0.63 6.24 13.85
CA GLN A 102 -0.06 7.57 14.04
C GLN A 102 -0.69 8.32 15.23
N GLY A 103 -1.59 7.69 15.99
CA GLY A 103 -2.27 8.29 17.14
C GLY A 103 -3.56 9.05 16.81
N GLY A 104 -4.03 8.98 15.57
CA GLY A 104 -5.27 9.56 15.11
C GLY A 104 -6.52 8.82 15.62
N THR A 105 -7.69 9.41 15.33
CA THR A 105 -8.97 8.98 15.90
C THR A 105 -10.02 8.58 14.86
N LEU A 106 -9.67 8.47 13.57
CA LEU A 106 -10.63 8.16 12.51
C LEU A 106 -11.38 6.85 12.76
N TYR A 107 -10.70 5.86 13.32
CA TYR A 107 -11.28 4.55 13.62
C TYR A 107 -12.48 4.64 14.60
N ARG A 108 -12.54 5.68 15.44
CA ARG A 108 -13.65 5.91 16.39
C ARG A 108 -14.92 6.40 15.71
N GLN A 109 -14.80 6.96 14.52
CA GLN A 109 -15.93 7.46 13.71
C GLN A 109 -16.57 6.37 12.86
N LEU A 110 -16.06 5.13 12.90
CA LEU A 110 -16.67 4.03 12.19
C LEU A 110 -18.06 3.69 12.76
N PRO A 111 -19.10 3.47 11.92
CA PRO A 111 -20.48 3.27 12.39
C PRO A 111 -20.71 2.10 13.36
N ARG A 112 -19.78 1.13 13.40
CA ARG A 112 -19.82 -0.05 14.30
C ARG A 112 -18.71 -0.05 15.34
N TYR A 113 -17.98 1.05 15.50
CA TYR A 113 -16.94 1.16 16.52
C TYR A 113 -17.54 0.95 17.92
N GLY A 114 -16.95 0.05 18.70
CA GLY A 114 -17.38 -0.24 20.08
C GLY A 114 -18.64 -1.09 20.23
N LYS A 115 -19.22 -1.64 19.14
CA LYS A 115 -20.36 -2.56 19.24
C LYS A 115 -19.86 -4.00 19.38
N THR A 116 -20.01 -4.57 20.57
CA THR A 116 -19.87 -6.02 20.79
C THR A 116 -21.05 -6.74 20.13
N ARG A 117 -20.76 -7.89 19.50
CA ARG A 117 -21.73 -8.69 18.74
C ARG A 117 -22.77 -9.34 19.64
#